data_AF-A0A1F5JJB7-F1
#
_entry.id   AF-A0A1F5JJB7-F1
#
_cell.length_a   1.000
_cell.length_b   1.000
_cell.length_c   1.000
_cell.angle_alpha   90.00
_cell.angle_beta   90.00
_cell.angle_gamma   90.00
#
_symmetry.space_group_name_H-M   'P 1'
#
loop_
_entity.id
_entity.type
_entity.pdbx_description
1 polymer ?
#
loop_
_entity_poly.entity_id
_entity_poly.type
_entity_poly.pdbx_seq_one_letter_code
_entity_poly.pdbx_strand_id
1 'polypeptide(L)'
;MVNTLEIENPNLTATSERIITGLKRLRDEYKDEMPEEIVHSYSPGSKTKARKGWFCSVSGLLESLNYLGLIEDPITSKRLERGIEKFNSERFKNRERTRKIDITYGNLLINLALGEV
;
A
#
# COMPACT_ATOMS: atom_id res chain seq x y z
N MET A 1 16.13 -38.26 -4.05
CA MET A 1 14.77 -38.12 -3.48
C MET A 1 14.76 -36.86 -2.62
N VAL A 2 14.24 -35.76 -3.16
CA VAL A 2 13.88 -34.57 -2.38
C VAL A 2 12.40 -34.36 -2.67
N ASN A 3 11.63 -34.41 -1.59
CA ASN A 3 10.19 -34.35 -1.58
C ASN A 3 9.79 -32.87 -1.70
N THR A 4 9.62 -32.36 -2.92
CA THR A 4 9.08 -31.00 -3.11
C THR A 4 7.57 -31.13 -3.18
N LEU A 5 6.94 -31.16 -2.01
CA LEU A 5 5.53 -30.83 -1.88
C LEU A 5 5.41 -29.33 -2.16
N GLU A 6 5.37 -28.97 -3.45
CA GLU A 6 4.74 -27.73 -3.89
C GLU A 6 3.27 -27.85 -3.52
N ILE A 7 2.94 -27.40 -2.31
CA ILE A 7 1.56 -27.09 -1.96
C ILE A 7 1.28 -25.78 -2.69
N GLU A 8 0.97 -25.87 -3.98
CA GLU A 8 0.25 -24.80 -4.68
C GLU A 8 -1.10 -24.68 -4.00
N ASN A 9 -1.19 -23.85 -2.97
CA ASN A 9 -2.46 -23.53 -2.34
C ASN A 9 -3.16 -22.50 -3.24
N PRO A 10 -4.15 -22.90 -4.05
CA PRO A 10 -4.78 -21.99 -5.03
C PRO A 10 -5.42 -20.77 -4.35
N ASN A 11 -5.79 -20.89 -3.07
CA ASN A 11 -6.32 -19.76 -2.29
C ASN A 11 -5.23 -18.74 -1.94
N LEU A 12 -3.99 -19.19 -1.69
CA LEU A 12 -2.85 -18.30 -1.45
C LEU A 12 -2.46 -17.58 -2.74
N THR A 13 -2.46 -18.28 -3.87
CA THR A 13 -2.20 -17.69 -5.20
C THR A 13 -3.22 -16.62 -5.56
N ALA A 14 -4.52 -16.93 -5.47
CA ALA A 14 -5.58 -15.96 -5.76
C ALA A 14 -5.59 -14.76 -4.80
N THR A 15 -5.22 -14.96 -3.53
CA THR A 15 -5.08 -13.88 -2.55
C THR A 15 -3.90 -12.97 -2.88
N SER A 16 -2.76 -13.56 -3.25
CA SER A 16 -1.55 -12.83 -3.64
C SER A 16 -1.78 -11.98 -4.89
N GLU A 17 -2.43 -12.56 -5.91
CA GLU A 17 -2.81 -11.83 -7.13
C GLU A 17 -3.73 -10.64 -6.86
N ARG A 18 -4.71 -10.81 -5.96
CA ARG A 18 -5.61 -9.71 -5.54
C ARG A 18 -4.86 -8.59 -4.84
N ILE A 19 -3.91 -8.92 -3.96
CA ILE A 19 -3.10 -7.93 -3.25
C ILE A 19 -2.22 -7.16 -4.24
N ILE A 20 -1.50 -7.86 -5.12
CA ILE A 20 -0.64 -7.26 -6.16
C ILE A 20 -1.46 -6.36 -7.08
N THR A 21 -2.61 -6.84 -7.55
CA THR A 21 -3.51 -6.06 -8.41
C THR A 21 -4.04 -4.82 -7.67
N GLY A 22 -4.38 -4.95 -6.39
CA GLY A 22 -4.81 -3.84 -5.54
C GLY A 22 -3.74 -2.76 -5.41
N LEU A 23 -2.48 -3.15 -5.19
CA LEU A 23 -1.35 -2.23 -5.09
C LEU A 23 -1.09 -1.51 -6.42
N LYS A 24 -1.09 -2.24 -7.55
CA LYS A 24 -0.96 -1.64 -8.89
C LYS A 24 -2.07 -0.62 -9.15
N ARG A 25 -3.32 -0.97 -8.84
CA ARG A 25 -4.46 -0.06 -8.97
C ARG A 25 -4.29 1.20 -8.12
N LEU A 26 -3.91 1.07 -6.85
CA LEU A 26 -3.71 2.22 -5.96
C LEU A 26 -2.59 3.15 -6.42
N ARG A 27 -1.49 2.58 -6.95
CA ARG A 27 -0.40 3.34 -7.56
C ARG A 27 -0.90 4.10 -8.80
N ASP A 28 -1.65 3.44 -9.66
CA ASP A 28 -2.06 4.00 -10.95
C ASP A 28 -3.22 5.01 -10.80
N GLU A 29 -4.11 4.85 -9.81
CA GLU A 29 -5.21 5.78 -9.51
C GLU A 29 -4.73 7.18 -9.09
N TYR A 30 -3.55 7.29 -8.46
CA TYR A 30 -3.03 8.57 -7.92
C TYR A 30 -1.55 8.79 -8.24
N LYS A 31 -1.13 8.29 -9.40
CA LYS A 31 0.27 8.18 -9.83
C LYS A 31 1.07 9.49 -9.74
N ASP A 32 0.46 10.60 -10.16
CA ASP A 32 1.16 11.87 -10.35
C ASP A 32 0.70 12.99 -9.40
N GLU A 33 -0.60 13.04 -9.09
CA GLU A 33 -1.20 14.03 -8.23
C GLU A 33 -2.56 13.57 -7.71
N MET A 34 -2.73 13.54 -6.40
CA MET A 34 -4.04 13.35 -5.80
C MET A 34 -4.79 14.70 -5.80
N PRO A 35 -6.09 14.76 -6.10
CA PRO A 35 -6.84 16.01 -6.07
C PRO A 35 -6.73 16.70 -4.70
N GLU A 36 -6.65 18.03 -4.66
CA GLU A 36 -6.70 18.79 -3.40
C GLU A 36 -8.02 18.55 -2.66
N GLU A 37 -9.09 18.31 -3.43
CA GLU A 37 -10.44 18.05 -2.94
C GLU A 37 -10.99 16.80 -3.62
N ILE A 38 -11.35 15.79 -2.83
CA ILE A 38 -12.20 14.69 -3.30
C ILE A 38 -13.54 14.90 -2.62
N VAL A 39 -14.50 15.38 -3.40
CA VAL A 39 -15.86 15.67 -2.95
C VAL A 39 -16.59 14.35 -2.72
N HIS A 40 -16.95 14.06 -1.48
CA HIS A 40 -17.98 13.06 -1.20
C HIS A 40 -19.37 13.68 -1.43
N SER A 41 -20.31 12.89 -1.92
CA SER A 41 -21.60 13.30 -2.49
C SER A 41 -22.58 14.06 -1.59
N TYR A 42 -22.27 14.36 -0.31
CA TYR A 42 -23.29 14.88 0.63
C TYR A 42 -22.81 15.88 1.69
N SER A 43 -21.72 16.64 1.53
CA SER A 43 -21.40 17.68 2.53
C SER A 43 -20.73 18.95 1.96
N PRO A 44 -21.18 20.17 2.35
CA PRO A 44 -20.61 21.45 1.86
C PRO A 44 -19.19 21.77 2.35
N GLY A 45 -18.42 20.80 2.86
CA GLY A 45 -17.11 21.04 3.48
C GLY A 45 -16.21 19.79 3.63
N SER A 46 -16.50 18.71 2.91
CA SER A 46 -15.82 17.42 3.07
C SER A 46 -14.50 17.34 2.31
N LYS A 47 -13.46 18.03 2.80
CA LYS A 47 -12.09 17.83 2.30
C LYS A 47 -11.45 16.64 3.02
N THR A 48 -10.76 15.76 2.28
CA THR A 48 -9.65 14.86 2.72
C THR A 48 -9.86 13.35 3.02
N LYS A 49 -11.07 12.76 2.98
CA LYS A 49 -11.22 11.31 3.28
C LYS A 49 -10.45 10.39 2.32
N ALA A 50 -10.42 10.72 1.03
CA ALA A 50 -9.78 9.88 0.04
C ALA A 50 -8.25 9.78 0.23
N ARG A 51 -7.58 10.88 0.61
CA ARG A 51 -6.14 10.91 0.89
C ARG A 51 -5.77 9.98 2.05
N LYS A 52 -6.46 10.12 3.18
CA LYS A 52 -6.25 9.23 4.34
C LYS A 52 -6.63 7.78 4.01
N GLY A 53 -7.74 7.59 3.28
CA GLY A 53 -8.18 6.28 2.82
C GLY A 53 -7.15 5.58 1.96
N TRP A 54 -6.51 6.29 1.02
CA TRP A 54 -5.46 5.75 0.17
C TRP A 54 -4.29 5.21 0.99
N PHE A 55 -3.75 6.00 1.93
CA PHE A 55 -2.65 5.53 2.79
C PHE A 55 -3.05 4.32 3.63
N CYS A 56 -4.25 4.32 4.21
CA CYS A 56 -4.73 3.15 4.95
C CYS A 56 -4.82 1.90 4.06
N SER A 57 -5.31 2.04 2.82
CA SER A 57 -5.38 0.93 1.86
C SER A 57 -3.99 0.45 1.43
N VAL A 58 -3.06 1.37 1.16
CA VAL A 58 -1.67 1.02 0.84
C VAL A 58 -1.01 0.29 2.01
N SER A 59 -1.08 0.83 3.22
CA SER A 59 -0.55 0.17 4.42
C SER A 59 -1.11 -1.24 4.59
N GLY A 60 -2.44 -1.41 4.51
CA GLY A 60 -3.06 -2.72 4.71
C GLY A 60 -2.65 -3.77 3.67
N LEU A 61 -2.50 -3.37 2.40
CA LEU A 61 -2.04 -4.29 1.35
C LEU A 61 -0.54 -4.62 1.49
N LEU A 62 0.30 -3.65 1.86
CA LEU A 62 1.72 -3.89 2.12
C LEU A 62 1.95 -4.77 3.36
N GLU A 63 1.18 -4.56 4.42
CA GLU A 63 1.18 -5.44 5.60
C GLU A 63 0.76 -6.86 5.21
N SER A 64 -0.25 -7.01 4.36
CA SER A 64 -0.69 -8.32 3.86
C SER A 64 0.38 -9.03 3.04
N LEU A 65 1.08 -8.32 2.13
CA LEU A 65 2.23 -8.88 1.40
C LEU A 65 3.30 -9.40 2.35
N ASN A 66 3.68 -8.58 3.33
CA ASN A 66 4.75 -8.92 4.26
C ASN A 66 4.36 -10.09 5.18
N TYR A 67 3.13 -10.07 5.72
CA TYR A 67 2.60 -11.13 6.58
C TYR A 67 2.50 -12.48 5.86
N LEU A 68 2.14 -12.48 4.58
CA LEU A 68 2.06 -13.70 3.76
C LEU A 68 3.43 -14.19 3.28
N GLY A 69 4.53 -13.52 3.61
CA GLY A 69 5.88 -13.91 3.20
C GLY A 69 6.14 -13.75 1.70
N LEU A 70 5.38 -12.89 1.02
CA LEU A 70 5.50 -12.65 -0.42
C LEU A 70 6.68 -11.71 -0.78
N ILE A 71 7.34 -11.16 0.24
CA ILE A 71 8.56 -10.39 0.11
C ILE A 71 9.72 -11.25 0.60
N GLU A 72 10.48 -11.82 -0.34
CA GLU A 72 11.56 -12.75 -0.03
C GLU A 72 12.81 -12.06 0.55
N ASP A 73 13.13 -10.85 0.07
CA ASP A 73 14.29 -10.11 0.54
C ASP A 73 14.04 -9.49 1.93
N PRO A 74 14.77 -9.89 2.98
CA PRO A 74 14.59 -9.37 4.34
C PRO A 74 14.88 -7.87 4.44
N ILE A 75 15.76 -7.33 3.59
CA ILE A 75 16.08 -5.90 3.58
C ILE A 75 14.87 -5.11 3.08
N THR A 76 14.25 -5.59 1.99
CA THR A 76 13.02 -5.03 1.42
C THR A 76 11.86 -5.12 2.40
N SER A 77 11.63 -6.28 3.01
CA SER A 77 10.62 -6.47 4.05
C SER A 77 10.76 -5.42 5.17
N LYS A 78 11.97 -5.27 5.74
CA LYS A 78 12.25 -4.29 6.79
C LYS A 78 12.06 -2.83 6.35
N ARG A 79 12.32 -2.51 5.08
CA ARG A 79 12.07 -1.18 4.52
C ARG A 79 10.58 -0.89 4.40
N LEU A 80 9.78 -1.89 4.01
CA LEU A 80 8.32 -1.78 3.95
C LEU A 80 7.74 -1.58 5.34
N GLU A 81 8.15 -2.38 6.34
CA GLU A 81 7.71 -2.25 7.73
C GLU A 81 7.90 -0.83 8.27
N ARG A 82 9.10 -0.25 8.11
CA ARG A 82 9.39 1.12 8.53
C ARG A 82 8.52 2.16 7.80
N GLY A 83 8.23 1.91 6.52
CA GLY A 83 7.36 2.77 5.73
C GLY A 83 5.90 2.72 6.22
N ILE A 84 5.42 1.53 6.53
CA ILE A 84 4.09 1.27 7.10
C ILE A 84 3.96 1.92 8.49
N GLU A 85 4.96 1.74 9.36
CA GLU A 85 5.00 2.38 10.69
C GLU A 85 4.87 3.91 10.59
N LYS A 86 5.54 4.52 9.60
CA LYS A 86 5.43 5.96 9.35
C LYS A 86 3.99 6.36 8.99
N PHE A 87 3.31 5.61 8.13
CA PHE A 87 1.90 5.86 7.80
C PHE A 87 0.95 5.63 8.99
N ASN A 88 1.26 4.66 9.83
CA ASN A 88 0.48 4.32 11.01
C ASN A 88 0.77 5.22 12.23
N SER A 89 1.79 6.07 12.17
CA SER A 89 2.14 6.99 13.24
C SER A 89 1.05 8.04 13.51
N GLU A 90 0.84 8.37 14.79
CA GLU A 90 -0.09 9.44 15.19
C GLU A 90 0.25 10.78 14.52
N ARG A 91 1.55 11.07 14.35
CA ARG A 91 2.01 12.27 13.66
C ARG A 91 1.51 12.30 12.20
N PHE A 92 1.53 11.18 11.49
CA PHE A 92 1.07 11.12 10.11
C PHE A 92 -0.46 11.20 10.03
N LYS A 93 -1.17 10.45 10.87
CA LYS A 93 -2.64 10.41 10.92
C LYS A 93 -3.28 11.76 11.27
N ASN A 94 -2.63 12.54 12.13
CA ASN A 94 -3.13 13.82 12.62
C ASN A 94 -2.66 15.03 11.79
N ARG A 95 -1.84 14.84 10.75
CA ARG A 95 -1.52 15.93 9.83
C ARG A 95 -2.71 16.30 8.96
N GLU A 96 -2.97 17.60 8.86
CA GLU A 96 -3.89 18.14 7.87
C GLU A 96 -3.28 17.96 6.47
N ARG A 97 -4.06 17.35 5.56
CA ARG A 97 -3.74 17.15 4.13
C ARG A 97 -2.35 16.52 3.89
N THR A 98 -2.32 15.19 3.74
CA THR A 98 -1.12 14.48 3.27
C THR A 98 -0.62 15.09 1.96
N ARG A 99 0.67 15.41 1.91
CA ARG A 99 1.28 16.23 0.87
C ARG A 99 1.64 15.38 -0.34
N LYS A 100 1.95 16.02 -1.48
CA LYS A 100 2.44 15.33 -2.69
C LYS A 100 3.62 14.40 -2.41
N ILE A 101 4.57 14.84 -1.58
CA ILE A 101 5.72 14.03 -1.15
C ILE A 101 5.33 12.75 -0.41
N ASP A 102 4.20 12.74 0.29
CA ASP A 102 3.74 11.55 1.02
C ASP A 102 3.21 10.51 0.02
N ILE A 103 2.56 10.94 -1.08
CA ILE A 103 2.10 10.06 -2.16
C ILE A 103 3.29 9.50 -2.93
N THR A 104 4.27 10.35 -3.28
CA THR A 104 5.53 9.91 -3.90
C THR A 104 6.19 8.83 -3.06
N TYR A 105 6.22 9.01 -1.73
CA TYR A 105 6.77 8.02 -0.82
C TYR A 105 5.94 6.73 -0.80
N GLY A 106 4.61 6.80 -0.80
CA GLY A 106 3.75 5.61 -0.89
C GLY A 106 3.92 4.85 -2.20
N ASN A 107 4.01 5.55 -3.33
CA ASN A 107 4.28 4.92 -4.64
C ASN A 107 5.66 4.26 -4.67
N LEU A 108 6.67 4.85 -4.02
CA LEU A 108 7.98 4.23 -3.87
C LEU A 108 7.91 2.92 -3.06
N LEU A 109 7.12 2.89 -1.98
CA LEU A 109 6.91 1.66 -1.20
C LEU A 109 6.17 0.59 -2.02
N ILE A 110 5.20 0.98 -2.84
CA ILE A 110 4.50 0.07 -3.74
C ILE A 110 5.48 -0.52 -4.77
N ASN A 111 6.26 0.32 -5.46
CA ASN A 111 7.23 -0.14 -6.45
C ASN A 111 8.29 -1.06 -5.82
N LEU A 112 8.76 -0.71 -4.62
CA LEU A 112 9.67 -1.54 -3.85
C LEU A 112 9.06 -2.93 -3.55
N ALA A 113 7.79 -2.98 -3.12
CA ALA A 113 7.09 -4.23 -2.84
C ALA A 113 6.81 -5.07 -4.10
N LEU A 114 6.67 -4.42 -5.26
CA LEU A 114 6.44 -5.08 -6.55
C LEU A 114 7.73 -5.45 -7.28
N GLY A 115 8.91 -5.07 -6.76
CA GLY A 115 10.20 -5.29 -7.43
C GLY A 115 10.39 -4.43 -8.69
N GLU A 116 9.67 -3.31 -8.80
CA GLU A 116 9.66 -2.40 -9.95
C GLU A 116 10.58 -1.16 -9.73
N VAL A 117 11.68 -1.34 -8.97
CA VAL A 117 12.63 -0.28 -8.54
C VAL A 117 13.85 -0.19 -9.43
#